data_AF-A0A535HA83-F1
#
_entry.id   AF-A0A535HA83-F1
#
_cell.length_a   1.000
_cell.length_b   1.000
_cell.length_c   1.000
_cell.angle_alpha   90.00
_cell.angle_beta   90.00
_cell.angle_gamma   90.00
#
_symmetry.space_group_name_H-M   'P 1'
#
loop_
_entity.id
_entity.type
_entity.pdbx_description
1 polymer ?
#
loop_
_entity_poly.entity_id
_entity_poly.type
_entity_poly.pdbx_seq_one_letter_code
_entity_poly.pdbx_strand_id
1 'polypeptide(L)'
;MLPREMVQSQTQVERSLLSRVMGWLALSLALTGGGFYVWKAGFGQSVPWIVFFLVAIGLIFGIQAAASRNPTLAAGLLALFSVVEGLFIAPIVDAYLRVSPDAVGNALLGTVGIFLVAAAVVYLTSINMAAWGRYLLGALLLGILVSFATLIFHFPISQLALSAFLGIVFVGLTFYDFWRVKAQRAGDNNSLLLALSLYLDFINLFLILLRIFGRRD
;
A
#
# COMPACT_ATOMS: atom_id res chain seq x y z
N MET A 1 13.61 -17.11 31.53
CA MET A 1 12.30 -17.65 31.09
C MET A 1 11.25 -16.62 31.41
N LEU A 2 10.51 -16.12 30.42
CA LEU A 2 9.42 -15.16 30.69
C LEU A 2 8.23 -15.89 31.33
N PRO A 3 7.55 -15.32 32.33
CA PRO A 3 6.32 -15.88 32.91
C PRO A 3 5.29 -16.19 31.82
N ARG A 4 4.59 -17.34 31.92
CA ARG A 4 3.60 -17.78 30.92
C ARG A 4 2.50 -16.74 30.66
N GLU A 5 2.16 -15.95 31.66
CA GLU A 5 1.19 -14.84 31.57
C GLU A 5 1.67 -13.70 30.66
N MET A 6 2.98 -13.42 30.63
CA MET A 6 3.56 -12.39 29.76
C MET A 6 3.62 -12.81 28.28
N VAL A 7 3.78 -14.10 28.01
CA VAL A 7 3.75 -14.64 26.63
C VAL A 7 2.32 -14.61 26.07
N GLN A 8 1.34 -14.93 26.90
CA GLN A 8 -0.08 -14.90 26.52
C GLN A 8 -0.58 -13.47 26.26
N SER A 9 -0.16 -12.50 27.08
CA SER A 9 -0.53 -11.10 26.88
C SER A 9 0.06 -10.50 25.59
N GLN A 10 1.32 -10.80 25.26
CA GLN A 10 1.93 -10.35 24.00
C GLN A 10 1.23 -10.95 22.78
N THR A 11 0.96 -12.26 22.80
CA THR A 11 0.24 -12.93 21.70
C THR A 11 -1.16 -12.35 21.48
N GLN A 12 -1.87 -11.98 22.56
CA GLN A 12 -3.19 -11.35 22.47
C GLN A 12 -3.12 -9.93 21.90
N VAL A 13 -2.12 -9.14 22.32
CA VAL A 13 -1.87 -7.79 21.80
C VAL A 13 -1.56 -7.83 20.31
N GLU A 14 -0.69 -8.71 19.85
CA GLU A 14 -0.34 -8.88 18.44
C GLU A 14 -1.56 -9.20 17.58
N ARG A 15 -2.40 -10.17 18.00
CA ARG A 15 -3.63 -10.53 17.29
C ARG A 15 -4.62 -9.37 17.22
N SER A 16 -4.76 -8.63 18.31
CA SER A 16 -5.64 -7.45 18.37
C SER A 16 -5.13 -6.30 17.51
N LEU A 17 -3.81 -6.16 17.35
CA LEU A 17 -3.20 -5.15 16.50
C LEU A 17 -3.38 -5.51 15.02
N LEU A 18 -3.07 -6.76 14.65
CA LEU A 18 -3.25 -7.25 13.28
C LEU A 18 -4.69 -7.05 12.82
N SER A 19 -5.68 -7.44 13.63
CA SER A 19 -7.09 -7.30 13.24
C SER A 19 -7.50 -5.84 13.03
N ARG A 20 -7.02 -4.92 13.86
CA ARG A 20 -7.26 -3.47 13.69
C ARG A 20 -6.60 -2.93 12.42
N VAL A 21 -5.35 -3.30 12.18
CA VAL A 21 -4.60 -2.90 10.97
C VAL A 21 -5.31 -3.40 9.71
N MET A 22 -5.71 -4.67 9.70
CA MET A 22 -6.44 -5.27 8.58
C MET A 22 -7.83 -4.63 8.41
N GLY A 23 -8.50 -4.25 9.50
CA GLY A 23 -9.77 -3.52 9.44
C GLY A 23 -9.63 -2.15 8.78
N TRP A 24 -8.60 -1.38 9.15
CA TRP A 24 -8.30 -0.10 8.52
C TRP A 24 -7.89 -0.25 7.05
N LEU A 25 -7.07 -1.26 6.74
CA LEU A 25 -6.69 -1.57 5.36
C LEU A 25 -7.91 -1.90 4.51
N ALA A 26 -8.78 -2.81 4.97
CA ALA A 26 -9.99 -3.22 4.25
C ALA A 26 -10.93 -2.03 4.02
N LEU A 27 -11.16 -1.21 5.06
CA LEU A 27 -11.96 0.01 4.93
C LEU A 27 -11.37 0.97 3.90
N SER A 28 -10.06 1.19 3.94
CA SER A 28 -9.36 2.08 3.02
C SER A 28 -9.47 1.58 1.57
N LEU A 29 -9.29 0.29 1.32
CA LEU A 29 -9.46 -0.30 -0.01
C LEU A 29 -10.91 -0.21 -0.51
N ALA A 30 -11.89 -0.43 0.35
CA ALA A 30 -13.30 -0.26 0.00
C ALA A 30 -13.62 1.20 -0.38
N LEU A 31 -13.13 2.16 0.39
CA LEU A 31 -13.28 3.59 0.10
C LEU A 31 -12.57 4.00 -1.19
N THR A 32 -11.43 3.38 -1.51
CA THR A 32 -10.71 3.59 -2.77
C THR A 32 -11.53 3.10 -3.96
N GLY A 33 -12.13 1.91 -3.84
CA GLY A 33 -13.11 1.42 -4.83
C GLY A 33 -14.32 2.35 -4.96
N GLY A 34 -14.81 2.90 -3.84
CA GLY A 34 -15.83 3.95 -3.84
C GLY A 34 -15.39 5.20 -4.61
N GLY A 35 -14.16 5.67 -4.38
CA GLY A 35 -13.56 6.80 -5.10
C GLY A 35 -13.53 6.59 -6.62
N PHE A 36 -13.25 5.36 -7.09
CA PHE A 36 -13.35 5.01 -8.50
C PHE A 36 -14.77 5.23 -9.06
N TYR A 37 -15.80 4.79 -8.35
CA TYR A 37 -17.18 5.00 -8.78
C TYR A 37 -17.61 6.47 -8.72
N VAL A 38 -17.13 7.22 -7.73
CA VAL A 38 -17.33 8.68 -7.66
C VAL A 38 -16.71 9.37 -8.87
N TRP A 39 -15.50 8.96 -9.27
CA TRP A 39 -14.85 9.46 -10.49
C TRP A 39 -15.65 9.13 -11.75
N LYS A 40 -16.14 7.90 -11.85
CA LYS A 40 -17.03 7.47 -12.95
C LYS A 40 -18.34 8.23 -13.03
N ALA A 41 -18.85 8.73 -11.91
CA ALA A 41 -20.05 9.58 -11.86
C ALA A 41 -19.80 11.02 -12.34
N GLY A 42 -18.57 11.36 -12.75
CA GLY A 42 -18.21 12.66 -13.32
C GLY A 42 -17.41 13.57 -12.39
N PHE A 43 -17.24 13.20 -11.12
CA PHE A 43 -16.49 14.01 -10.16
C PHE A 43 -14.98 13.87 -10.36
N GLY A 44 -14.25 14.98 -10.39
CA GLY A 44 -12.79 14.95 -10.44
C GLY A 44 -12.19 14.60 -11.81
N GLN A 45 -12.98 14.37 -12.87
CA GLN A 45 -12.47 14.05 -14.21
C GLN A 45 -11.66 15.20 -14.84
N SER A 46 -12.04 16.45 -14.55
CA SER A 46 -11.34 17.64 -15.03
C SER A 46 -10.17 18.06 -14.13
N VAL A 47 -9.98 17.38 -12.98
CA VAL A 47 -8.93 17.72 -12.03
C VAL A 47 -7.61 17.11 -12.53
N PRO A 48 -6.54 17.90 -12.71
CA PRO A 48 -5.24 17.37 -13.12
C PRO A 48 -4.69 16.38 -12.10
N TRP A 49 -4.05 15.31 -12.58
CA TRP A 49 -3.45 14.26 -11.73
C TRP A 49 -2.50 14.82 -10.66
N ILE A 50 -1.78 15.92 -10.97
CA ILE A 50 -0.84 16.56 -10.05
C ILE A 50 -1.53 17.14 -8.80
N VAL A 51 -2.79 17.58 -8.92
CA VAL A 51 -3.56 18.11 -7.78
C VAL A 51 -3.87 16.98 -6.81
N PHE A 52 -4.35 15.84 -7.32
CA PHE A 52 -4.58 14.65 -6.50
C PHE A 52 -3.29 14.19 -5.82
N PHE A 53 -2.17 14.17 -6.55
CA PHE A 53 -0.86 13.81 -5.99
C PHE A 53 -0.44 14.74 -4.84
N LEU A 54 -0.55 16.06 -4.99
CA LEU A 54 -0.20 17.01 -3.93
C LEU A 54 -1.13 16.88 -2.72
N VAL A 55 -2.43 16.68 -2.94
CA VAL A 55 -3.41 16.45 -1.86
C VAL A 55 -3.09 15.15 -1.12
N ALA A 56 -2.80 14.06 -1.84
CA ALA A 56 -2.42 12.77 -1.26
C ALA A 56 -1.19 12.90 -0.35
N ILE A 57 -0.15 13.59 -0.80
CA ILE A 57 1.04 13.88 0.02
C ILE A 57 0.67 14.68 1.27
N GLY A 58 -0.12 15.74 1.13
CA GLY A 58 -0.61 16.54 2.25
C GLY A 58 -1.38 15.71 3.27
N LEU A 59 -2.25 14.81 2.81
CA LEU A 59 -3.01 13.90 3.67
C LEU A 59 -2.12 12.88 4.38
N ILE A 60 -1.11 12.31 3.72
CA ILE A 60 -0.15 11.40 4.36
C ILE A 60 0.58 12.09 5.52
N PHE A 61 1.05 13.34 5.32
CA PHE A 61 1.65 14.11 6.41
C PHE A 61 0.65 14.47 7.50
N GLY A 62 -0.58 14.82 7.13
CA GLY A 62 -1.68 15.10 8.06
C GLY A 62 -2.02 13.90 8.94
N ILE A 63 -2.11 12.70 8.35
CA ILE A 63 -2.35 11.44 9.08
C ILE A 63 -1.21 11.20 10.06
N GLN A 64 0.05 11.31 9.62
CA GLN A 64 1.22 11.13 10.49
C GLN A 64 1.24 12.09 11.68
N ALA A 65 0.94 13.37 11.44
CA ALA A 65 0.89 14.38 12.48
C ALA A 65 -0.28 14.17 13.47
N ALA A 66 -1.43 13.70 12.97
CA ALA A 66 -2.63 13.47 13.77
C ALA A 66 -2.58 12.15 14.55
N ALA A 67 -1.91 11.11 14.04
CA ALA A 67 -2.12 9.75 14.53
C ALA A 67 -1.71 9.51 16.00
N SER A 68 -0.75 10.29 16.53
CA SER A 68 -0.38 10.23 17.96
C SER A 68 -1.15 11.21 18.85
N ARG A 69 -1.73 12.28 18.29
CA ARG A 69 -2.35 13.39 19.03
C ARG A 69 -3.87 13.37 19.01
N ASN A 70 -4.44 12.97 17.88
CA ASN A 70 -5.89 12.91 17.62
C ASN A 70 -6.21 11.73 16.69
N PRO A 71 -6.39 10.52 17.24
CA PRO A 71 -6.67 9.31 16.46
C PRO A 71 -7.95 9.41 15.62
N THR A 72 -8.97 10.12 16.10
CA THR A 72 -10.23 10.32 15.37
C THR A 72 -10.02 11.17 14.12
N LEU A 73 -9.25 12.25 14.23
CA LEU A 73 -8.86 13.05 13.07
C LEU A 73 -8.02 12.23 12.10
N ALA A 74 -7.05 11.46 12.59
CA ALA A 74 -6.22 10.60 11.73
C ALA A 74 -7.07 9.58 10.95
N ALA A 75 -8.10 9.01 11.58
CA ALA A 75 -9.05 8.11 10.91
C ALA A 75 -9.88 8.82 9.83
N GLY A 76 -10.36 10.03 10.12
CA GLY A 76 -11.06 10.85 9.12
C GLY A 76 -10.16 11.22 7.93
N LEU A 77 -8.90 11.57 8.20
CA LEU A 77 -7.92 11.87 7.16
C LEU A 77 -7.55 10.64 6.34
N LEU A 78 -7.43 9.46 6.96
CA LEU A 78 -7.20 8.19 6.27
C LEU A 78 -8.37 7.86 5.33
N ALA A 79 -9.61 8.02 5.80
CA ALA A 79 -10.79 7.79 4.98
C ALA A 79 -10.85 8.76 3.78
N LEU A 80 -10.58 10.05 4.01
CA LEU A 80 -10.49 11.05 2.94
C LEU A 80 -9.39 10.71 1.94
N PHE A 81 -8.21 10.34 2.45
CA PHE A 81 -7.07 9.90 1.63
C PHE A 81 -7.44 8.73 0.74
N SER A 82 -8.11 7.70 1.25
CA SER A 82 -8.56 6.56 0.45
C SER A 82 -9.50 6.95 -0.68
N VAL A 83 -10.46 7.84 -0.44
CA VAL A 83 -11.36 8.32 -1.50
C VAL A 83 -10.59 9.13 -2.55
N VAL A 84 -9.69 10.02 -2.11
CA VAL A 84 -8.83 10.83 -3.00
C VAL A 84 -7.92 9.95 -3.86
N GLU A 85 -7.31 8.93 -3.28
CA GLU A 85 -6.53 7.93 -4.01
C GLU A 85 -7.38 7.17 -5.02
N GLY A 86 -8.62 6.81 -4.67
CA GLY A 86 -9.56 6.21 -5.60
C GLY A 86 -9.84 7.09 -6.81
N LEU A 87 -10.04 8.40 -6.60
CA LEU A 87 -10.18 9.39 -7.68
C LEU A 87 -8.89 9.50 -8.52
N PHE A 88 -7.72 9.44 -7.86
CA PHE A 88 -6.42 9.58 -8.48
C PHE A 88 -6.10 8.43 -9.44
N ILE A 89 -6.31 7.18 -9.01
CA ILE A 89 -5.98 5.99 -9.80
C ILE A 89 -7.07 5.63 -10.80
N ALA A 90 -8.28 6.18 -10.66
CA ALA A 90 -9.43 5.81 -11.48
C ALA A 90 -9.22 5.93 -13.00
N PRO A 91 -8.63 7.03 -13.54
CA PRO A 91 -8.37 7.12 -14.97
C PRO A 91 -7.48 5.98 -15.50
N ILE A 92 -6.50 5.54 -14.70
CA ILE A 92 -5.59 4.44 -15.06
C ILE A 92 -6.37 3.13 -15.07
N VAL A 93 -7.11 2.84 -14.01
CA VAL A 93 -7.91 1.61 -13.90
C VAL A 93 -8.96 1.54 -15.02
N ASP A 94 -9.66 2.63 -15.29
CA ASP A 94 -10.68 2.72 -16.33
C ASP A 94 -10.10 2.55 -17.75
N ALA A 95 -8.88 3.06 -17.99
CA ALA A 95 -8.16 2.80 -19.24
C ALA A 95 -7.85 1.31 -19.43
N TYR A 96 -7.39 0.62 -18.39
CA TYR A 96 -7.16 -0.83 -18.46
C TYR A 96 -8.46 -1.63 -18.56
N LEU A 97 -9.54 -1.24 -17.87
CA LEU A 97 -10.85 -1.88 -18.02
C LEU A 97 -11.37 -1.82 -19.46
N ARG A 98 -11.11 -0.73 -20.18
CA ARG A 98 -11.52 -0.60 -21.60
C ARG A 98 -10.70 -1.46 -22.55
N VAL A 99 -9.41 -1.63 -22.28
CA VAL A 99 -8.50 -2.33 -23.18
C VAL A 99 -8.40 -3.82 -22.82
N SER A 100 -8.12 -4.15 -21.57
CA SER A 100 -7.89 -5.51 -21.07
C SER A 100 -8.66 -5.74 -19.76
N PRO A 101 -9.99 -5.98 -19.83
CA PRO A 101 -10.83 -6.10 -18.63
C PRO A 101 -10.32 -7.13 -17.61
N ASP A 102 -9.83 -8.27 -18.09
CA ASP A 102 -9.31 -9.35 -17.24
C ASP A 102 -8.06 -8.94 -16.45
N ALA A 103 -7.28 -7.97 -16.95
CA ALA A 103 -6.04 -7.53 -16.31
C ALA A 103 -6.30 -6.89 -14.95
N VAL A 104 -7.41 -6.17 -14.78
CA VAL A 104 -7.78 -5.53 -13.50
C VAL A 104 -8.11 -6.58 -12.45
N GLY A 105 -8.91 -7.58 -12.82
CA GLY A 105 -9.23 -8.71 -11.94
C GLY A 105 -7.99 -9.51 -11.56
N ASN A 106 -7.15 -9.85 -12.55
CA ASN A 106 -5.91 -10.59 -12.33
C ASN A 106 -4.91 -9.84 -11.45
N ALA A 107 -4.78 -8.52 -11.64
CA ALA A 107 -3.91 -7.69 -10.82
C ALA A 107 -4.40 -7.64 -9.38
N LEU A 108 -5.70 -7.44 -9.16
CA LEU A 108 -6.28 -7.43 -7.82
C LEU A 108 -6.10 -8.78 -7.11
N LEU A 109 -6.40 -9.88 -7.80
CA LEU A 109 -6.21 -11.24 -7.26
C LEU A 109 -4.74 -11.53 -6.96
N GLY A 110 -3.82 -11.11 -7.83
CA GLY A 110 -2.39 -11.23 -7.61
C GLY A 110 -1.91 -10.46 -6.38
N THR A 111 -2.35 -9.20 -6.23
CA THR A 111 -2.02 -8.37 -5.05
C THR A 111 -2.56 -9.00 -3.77
N VAL A 112 -3.83 -9.43 -3.75
CA VAL A 112 -4.42 -10.11 -2.59
C VAL A 112 -3.65 -11.39 -2.28
N GLY A 113 -3.30 -12.19 -3.28
CA GLY A 113 -2.51 -13.41 -3.12
C GLY A 113 -1.14 -13.14 -2.49
N ILE A 114 -0.42 -12.13 -2.97
CA ILE A 114 0.87 -11.72 -2.39
C ILE A 114 0.72 -11.26 -0.94
N PHE A 115 -0.31 -10.46 -0.64
CA PHE A 115 -0.59 -10.00 0.72
C PHE A 115 -0.90 -11.16 1.67
N LEU A 116 -1.70 -12.13 1.22
CA LEU A 116 -2.01 -13.34 2.00
C LEU A 116 -0.76 -14.18 2.26
N VAL A 117 0.08 -14.39 1.24
CA VAL A 117 1.34 -15.13 1.38
C VAL A 117 2.29 -14.40 2.32
N ALA A 118 2.46 -13.09 2.17
CA ALA A 118 3.32 -12.28 3.03
C ALA A 118 2.87 -12.34 4.49
N ALA A 119 1.57 -12.13 4.75
CA ALA A 119 0.99 -12.26 6.08
C ALA A 119 1.20 -13.68 6.65
N ALA A 120 0.88 -14.72 5.89
CA ALA A 120 1.04 -16.10 6.33
C ALA A 120 2.50 -16.41 6.68
N VAL A 121 3.44 -16.10 5.80
CA VAL A 121 4.87 -16.36 6.04
C VAL A 121 5.37 -15.59 7.26
N VAL A 122 5.07 -14.29 7.37
CA VAL A 122 5.54 -13.49 8.50
C VAL A 122 4.98 -13.99 9.83
N TYR A 123 3.70 -14.34 9.89
CA TYR A 123 3.06 -14.75 11.15
C TYR A 123 3.34 -16.21 11.51
N LEU A 124 3.43 -17.11 10.53
CA LEU A 124 3.68 -18.55 10.77
C LEU A 124 5.16 -18.90 10.96
N THR A 125 6.08 -18.01 10.57
CA THR A 125 7.53 -18.26 10.69
C THR A 125 8.20 -17.31 11.69
N SER A 126 9.46 -17.61 12.02
CA SER A 126 10.31 -16.79 12.92
C SER A 126 11.21 -15.83 12.14
N ILE A 127 10.77 -15.35 10.97
CA ILE A 127 11.57 -14.44 10.14
C ILE A 127 11.83 -13.11 10.88
N ASN A 128 13.07 -12.63 10.82
CA ASN A 128 13.47 -11.33 11.37
C ASN A 128 13.89 -10.40 10.24
N MET A 129 13.10 -9.35 10.01
CA MET A 129 13.35 -8.36 8.95
C MET A 129 13.84 -7.00 9.45
N ALA A 130 14.29 -6.89 10.72
CA ALA A 130 14.69 -5.61 11.31
C ALA A 130 15.69 -4.80 10.47
N ALA A 131 16.69 -5.46 9.88
CA ALA A 131 17.72 -4.82 9.06
C ALA A 131 17.29 -4.53 7.62
N TRP A 132 16.16 -5.08 7.14
CA TRP A 132 15.78 -5.03 5.74
C TRP A 132 15.17 -3.70 5.31
N GLY A 133 14.56 -2.96 6.23
CA GLY A 133 13.86 -1.70 5.93
C GLY A 133 14.73 -0.69 5.18
N ARG A 134 16.00 -0.52 5.58
CA ARG A 134 16.92 0.41 4.90
C ARG A 134 17.27 0.00 3.47
N TYR A 135 17.37 -1.31 3.21
CA TYR A 135 17.70 -1.82 1.88
C TYR A 135 16.50 -1.74 0.95
N LEU A 136 15.31 -2.07 1.46
CA LEU A 136 14.06 -1.97 0.71
C LEU A 136 13.71 -0.51 0.38
N LEU A 137 13.89 0.40 1.34
CA LEU A 137 13.74 1.83 1.09
C LEU A 137 14.76 2.33 0.07
N GLY A 138 16.03 1.92 0.17
CA GLY A 138 17.06 2.26 -0.82
C GLY A 138 16.71 1.76 -2.23
N ALA A 139 16.22 0.52 -2.34
CA ALA A 139 15.78 -0.06 -3.62
C ALA A 139 14.55 0.66 -4.19
N LEU A 140 13.60 1.06 -3.34
CA LEU A 140 12.43 1.85 -3.74
C LEU A 140 12.86 3.22 -4.28
N LEU A 141 13.71 3.94 -3.54
CA LEU A 141 14.23 5.24 -3.96
C LEU A 141 15.00 5.13 -5.28
N LEU A 142 15.82 4.10 -5.44
CA LEU A 142 16.49 3.82 -6.71
C LEU A 142 15.49 3.62 -7.85
N GLY A 143 14.45 2.80 -7.65
CA GLY A 143 13.41 2.59 -8.65
C GLY A 143 12.65 3.87 -9.03
N ILE A 144 12.36 4.73 -8.04
CA ILE A 144 11.77 6.05 -8.28
C ILE A 144 12.71 6.93 -9.11
N LEU A 145 13.99 7.02 -8.73
CA LEU A 145 14.98 7.81 -9.47
C LEU A 145 15.13 7.34 -10.92
N VAL A 146 15.17 6.02 -11.14
CA VAL A 146 15.23 5.44 -12.50
C VAL A 146 13.95 5.75 -13.28
N SER A 147 12.78 5.73 -12.63
CA SER A 147 11.51 6.10 -13.25
C SER A 147 11.53 7.55 -13.74
N PHE A 148 11.96 8.49 -12.89
CA PHE A 148 12.11 9.91 -13.26
C PHE A 148 13.17 10.12 -14.35
N ALA A 149 14.31 9.45 -14.23
CA ALA A 149 15.38 9.54 -15.21
C ALA A 149 14.94 9.06 -16.59
N THR A 150 14.11 8.01 -16.66
CA THR A 150 13.56 7.49 -17.91
C THR A 150 12.62 8.50 -18.57
N LEU A 151 11.84 9.26 -17.78
CA LEU A 151 10.95 10.31 -18.29
C LEU A 151 11.69 11.51 -18.88
N ILE A 152 12.85 11.88 -18.32
CA ILE A 152 13.62 13.07 -18.75
C ILE A 152 14.63 12.70 -19.84
N PHE A 153 15.43 11.67 -19.60
CA PHE A 153 16.57 11.30 -20.44
C PHE A 153 16.24 10.24 -21.49
N HIS A 154 15.01 9.72 -21.51
CA HIS A 154 14.56 8.71 -22.48
C HIS A 154 15.46 7.47 -22.52
N PHE A 155 15.96 7.03 -21.35
CA PHE A 155 16.79 5.83 -21.26
C PHE A 155 16.07 4.62 -21.88
N PRO A 156 16.77 3.74 -22.61
CA PRO A 156 16.19 2.57 -23.27
C PRO A 156 15.92 1.41 -22.29
N ILE A 157 15.35 1.71 -21.12
CA ILE A 157 14.94 0.72 -20.14
C ILE A 157 13.52 0.29 -20.48
N SER A 158 13.30 -1.02 -20.59
CA SER A 158 11.95 -1.52 -20.84
C SER A 158 11.05 -1.22 -19.65
N GLN A 159 9.86 -0.68 -19.92
CA GLN A 159 8.85 -0.42 -18.88
C GLN A 159 8.47 -1.69 -18.11
N LEU A 160 8.56 -2.86 -18.77
CA LEU A 160 8.37 -4.16 -18.15
C LEU A 160 9.46 -4.48 -17.13
N ALA A 161 10.74 -4.27 -17.47
CA ALA A 161 11.84 -4.51 -16.54
C ALA A 161 11.75 -3.62 -15.31
N LEU A 162 11.44 -2.33 -15.51
CA LEU A 162 11.25 -1.39 -14.40
C LEU A 162 10.06 -1.79 -13.50
N SER A 163 8.95 -2.21 -14.10
CA SER A 163 7.77 -2.65 -13.35
C SER A 163 8.02 -3.96 -12.60
N ALA A 164 8.73 -4.91 -13.21
CA ALA A 164 9.12 -6.16 -12.55
C ALA A 164 10.07 -5.89 -11.36
N PHE A 165 11.06 -5.02 -11.54
CA PHE A 165 11.95 -4.59 -10.47
C PHE A 165 11.18 -3.96 -9.31
N LEU A 166 10.35 -2.95 -9.58
CA LEU A 166 9.52 -2.31 -8.55
C LEU A 166 8.57 -3.31 -7.90
N GLY A 167 8.00 -4.25 -8.66
CA GLY A 167 7.14 -5.31 -8.13
C GLY A 167 7.85 -6.15 -7.09
N ILE A 168 9.09 -6.58 -7.36
CA ILE A 168 9.90 -7.32 -6.39
C ILE A 168 10.18 -6.48 -5.13
N VAL A 169 10.49 -5.20 -5.30
CA VAL A 169 10.71 -4.28 -4.17
C VAL A 169 9.46 -4.14 -3.32
N PHE A 170 8.28 -3.94 -3.93
CA PHE A 170 7.01 -3.81 -3.22
C PHE A 170 6.56 -5.11 -2.56
N VAL A 171 6.84 -6.28 -3.14
CA VAL A 171 6.67 -7.57 -2.45
C VAL A 171 7.54 -7.59 -1.19
N GLY A 172 8.81 -7.22 -1.29
CA GLY A 172 9.72 -7.14 -0.14
C GLY A 172 9.25 -6.16 0.94
N LEU A 173 8.76 -4.98 0.53
CA LEU A 173 8.16 -3.98 1.43
C LEU A 173 6.92 -4.52 2.13
N THR A 174 6.05 -5.24 1.40
CA THR A 174 4.85 -5.87 1.97
C THR A 174 5.22 -6.86 3.07
N PHE A 175 6.21 -7.73 2.83
CA PHE A 175 6.74 -8.64 3.86
C PHE A 175 7.30 -7.88 5.06
N TYR A 176 8.07 -6.82 4.82
CA TYR A 176 8.65 -5.99 5.86
C TYR A 176 7.57 -5.27 6.70
N ASP A 177 6.52 -4.79 6.07
CA ASP A 177 5.43 -4.08 6.72
C ASP A 177 4.58 -5.02 7.57
N PHE A 178 4.25 -6.23 7.08
CA PHE A 178 3.66 -7.27 7.94
C PHE A 178 4.58 -7.63 9.10
N TRP A 179 5.89 -7.75 8.86
CA TRP A 179 6.86 -8.00 9.92
C TRP A 179 6.88 -6.87 10.95
N ARG A 180 6.76 -5.60 10.51
CA ARG A 180 6.66 -4.43 11.39
C ARG A 180 5.39 -4.47 12.23
N VAL A 181 4.26 -4.90 11.69
CA VAL A 181 3.02 -5.11 12.47
C VAL A 181 3.25 -6.19 13.54
N LYS A 182 3.86 -7.33 13.18
CA LYS A 182 4.18 -8.41 14.12
C LYS A 182 5.19 -7.99 15.20
N ALA A 183 6.17 -7.18 14.85
CA ALA A 183 7.24 -6.76 15.75
C ALA A 183 6.84 -5.69 16.77
N GLN A 184 5.65 -5.09 16.62
CA GLN A 184 5.19 -4.04 17.52
C GLN A 184 4.98 -4.55 18.96
N ARG A 185 5.37 -3.73 19.93
CA ARG A 185 5.24 -4.04 21.36
C ARG A 185 4.01 -3.40 21.96
N ALA A 186 3.51 -3.98 23.05
CA ALA A 186 2.40 -3.42 23.82
C ALA A 186 2.71 -1.98 24.25
N GLY A 187 1.90 -1.03 23.78
CA GLY A 187 2.04 0.41 24.06
C GLY A 187 2.35 1.28 22.84
N ASP A 188 2.86 0.71 21.75
CA ASP A 188 3.22 1.44 20.50
C ASP A 188 2.24 1.10 19.36
N ASN A 189 0.94 1.20 19.64
CA ASN A 189 -0.13 0.63 18.80
C ASN A 189 -0.75 1.66 17.84
N ASN A 190 0.05 2.31 17.00
CA ASN A 190 -0.50 3.16 15.95
C ASN A 190 -0.97 2.35 14.73
N SER A 191 -2.05 1.59 14.93
CA SER A 191 -2.66 0.72 13.92
C SER A 191 -3.02 1.46 12.61
N LEU A 192 -3.30 2.77 12.67
CA LEU A 192 -3.59 3.58 11.49
C LEU A 192 -2.35 3.78 10.61
N LEU A 193 -1.20 4.10 11.19
CA LEU A 193 0.02 4.31 10.40
C LEU A 193 0.53 2.99 9.80
N LEU A 194 0.38 1.89 10.53
CA LEU A 194 0.67 0.56 10.00
C LEU A 194 -0.26 0.20 8.84
N ALA A 195 -1.55 0.49 8.97
CA ALA A 195 -2.53 0.27 7.90
C ALA A 195 -2.29 1.17 6.70
N LEU A 196 -1.92 2.44 6.90
CA LEU A 196 -1.56 3.36 5.83
C LEU A 196 -0.38 2.83 5.01
N SER A 197 0.64 2.29 5.67
CA SER A 197 1.80 1.71 4.98
C SER A 197 1.44 0.47 4.16
N LEU A 198 0.70 -0.48 4.76
CA LEU A 198 0.19 -1.65 4.03
C LEU A 198 -0.76 -1.27 2.89
N TYR A 199 -1.54 -0.20 3.06
CA TYR A 199 -2.40 0.33 2.00
C TYR A 199 -1.59 0.86 0.82
N LEU A 200 -0.54 1.64 1.09
CA LEU A 200 0.36 2.15 0.05
C LEU A 200 1.05 0.99 -0.67
N ASP A 201 1.51 -0.03 0.04
CA ASP A 201 2.07 -1.25 -0.57
C ASP A 201 1.04 -1.94 -1.46
N PHE A 202 -0.22 -2.04 -1.02
CA PHE A 202 -1.29 -2.71 -1.76
C PHE A 202 -1.60 -1.99 -3.07
N ILE A 203 -1.81 -0.66 -3.01
CA ILE A 203 -2.15 0.13 -4.20
C ILE A 203 -0.99 0.12 -5.19
N ASN A 204 0.26 0.30 -4.73
CA ASN A 204 1.42 0.28 -5.60
C ASN A 204 1.62 -1.09 -6.25
N LEU A 205 1.52 -2.17 -5.48
CA LEU A 205 1.63 -3.53 -6.02
C LEU A 205 0.51 -3.83 -7.02
N PHE A 206 -0.73 -3.40 -6.74
CA PHE A 206 -1.85 -3.49 -7.67
C PHE A 206 -1.57 -2.75 -8.98
N LEU A 207 -1.10 -1.50 -8.95
CA LEU A 207 -0.79 -0.74 -10.16
C LEU A 207 0.36 -1.35 -10.96
N ILE A 208 1.36 -1.92 -10.28
CA ILE A 208 2.48 -2.62 -10.91
C ILE A 208 1.97 -3.89 -11.61
N LEU A 209 1.22 -4.74 -10.92
CA LEU A 209 0.66 -5.95 -11.51
C LEU A 209 -0.33 -5.63 -12.63
N LEU A 210 -1.13 -4.57 -12.49
CA LEU A 210 -2.04 -4.09 -13.52
C LEU A 210 -1.26 -3.70 -14.79
N ARG A 211 -0.12 -3.03 -14.64
CA ARG A 211 0.74 -2.69 -15.77
C ARG A 211 1.35 -3.93 -16.42
N ILE A 212 1.75 -4.93 -15.63
CA ILE A 212 2.33 -6.18 -16.12
C ILE A 212 1.28 -7.00 -16.88
N PHE A 213 0.10 -7.24 -16.30
CA PHE A 213 -0.95 -8.06 -16.91
C PHE A 213 -1.74 -7.32 -17.99
N GLY A 214 -1.84 -6.00 -17.89
CA GLY A 214 -2.55 -5.18 -18.87
C GLY A 214 -1.74 -4.90 -20.13
N ARG A 215 -0.46 -5.28 -20.18
CA ARG A 215 0.36 -5.13 -21.38
C ARG A 215 -0.13 -6.09 -22.45
N ARG A 216 -0.51 -5.55 -23.60
CA ARG A 216 -0.66 -6.30 -24.84
C ARG A 216 0.62 -6.14 -25.63
N ASP A 217 1.15 -7.26 -26.14
CA ASP A 217 2.20 -7.24 -27.15
C ASP A 217 1.67 -6.67 -28.48
#